data_AF-T1SZA7-F1
#
_entry.id   AF-T1SZA7-F1
#
_cell.length_a   1.000
_cell.length_b   1.000
_cell.length_c   1.000
_cell.angle_alpha   90.00
_cell.angle_beta   90.00
_cell.angle_gamma   90.00
#
_symmetry.space_group_name_H-M   'P 1'
#
loop_
_entity.id
_entity.type
_entity.pdbx_description
1 polymer ?
#
loop_
_entity_poly.entity_id
_entity_poly.type
_entity_poly.pdbx_seq_one_letter_code
_entity_poly.pdbx_strand_id
1 'polypeptide(L)' 'NGGGHLNHALFWELLSPEKTEVTKEVASAIDQAFGSFDAFKEQFAAAATGRFGSGWAWLVVTKEGSLEIT' A
#
# COMPACT_ATOMS: atom_id res chain seq x y z
N ASN A 1 -21.19 -1.60 -6.84
CA ASN A 1 -20.75 -2.73 -7.69
C ASN A 1 -19.41 -2.48 -8.39
N GLY A 2 -19.22 -1.42 -9.17
CA GLY A 2 -17.95 -1.17 -9.90
C GLY A 2 -16.69 -1.08 -9.01
N GLY A 3 -16.75 -0.29 -7.93
CA GLY A 3 -15.61 -0.18 -6.99
C GLY A 3 -15.26 -1.49 -6.30
N GLY A 4 -16.27 -2.28 -5.92
CA GLY A 4 -16.03 -3.62 -5.33
C GLY A 4 -15.30 -4.55 -6.31
N HIS A 5 -15.73 -4.59 -7.58
CA HIS A 5 -15.07 -5.43 -8.59
C HIS A 5 -13.60 -5.02 -8.80
N LEU A 6 -13.33 -3.73 -9.00
CA LEU A 6 -11.96 -3.23 -9.24
C LEU A 6 -11.05 -3.48 -8.04
N ASN A 7 -11.52 -3.19 -6.82
CA ASN A 7 -10.71 -3.37 -5.61
C ASN A 7 -10.32 -4.84 -5.41
N HIS A 8 -11.24 -5.77 -5.63
CA HIS A 8 -10.96 -7.20 -5.47
C HIS A 8 -10.10 -7.74 -6.61
N ALA A 9 -10.32 -7.31 -7.86
CA ALA A 9 -9.47 -7.71 -8.98
C ALA A 9 -8.00 -7.33 -8.70
N LEU A 10 -7.76 -6.08 -8.29
CA LEU A 10 -6.42 -5.63 -7.90
C LEU A 10 -5.88 -6.40 -6.68
N PHE A 11 -6.70 -6.61 -5.65
CA PHE A 11 -6.27 -7.30 -4.44
C PHE A 11 -5.71 -8.68 -4.74
N TRP A 12 -6.34 -9.46 -5.62
CA TRP A 12 -5.87 -10.79 -5.98
C TRP A 12 -4.57 -10.78 -6.78
N GLU A 13 -4.36 -9.77 -7.63
CA GLU A 13 -3.09 -9.60 -8.36
C GLU A 13 -1.92 -9.18 -7.45
N LEU A 14 -2.21 -8.54 -6.31
CA LEU A 14 -1.19 -8.11 -5.35
C LEU A 14 -0.75 -9.22 -4.37
N LEU A 15 -1.44 -10.36 -4.34
CA LEU A 15 -1.08 -11.48 -3.47
C LEU A 15 -0.19 -12.48 -4.20
N SER A 16 0.81 -12.99 -3.49
CA SER A 16 1.69 -14.05 -3.98
C SER A 16 1.78 -15.17 -2.95
N PRO A 17 1.70 -16.45 -3.37
CA PRO A 17 1.99 -17.59 -2.48
C PRO A 17 3.48 -17.71 -2.14
N GLU A 18 4.33 -17.04 -2.92
CA GLU A 18 5.78 -17.01 -2.75
C GLU A 18 6.20 -15.70 -2.09
N LYS A 19 7.24 -15.77 -1.26
CA LYS A 19 7.86 -14.56 -0.72
C LYS A 19 8.59 -13.84 -1.85
N THR A 20 8.15 -12.62 -2.16
CA THR A 20 8.81 -11.71 -3.09
C THR A 20 9.57 -10.63 -2.32
N GLU A 21 10.70 -10.20 -2.85
CA GLU A 21 11.43 -9.04 -2.33
C GLU A 21 10.90 -7.75 -2.98
N VAL A 22 10.94 -6.64 -2.24
CA VAL A 22 10.56 -5.32 -2.77
C VAL A 22 11.59 -4.89 -3.81
N THR A 23 11.14 -4.42 -4.97
CA THR A 23 12.05 -3.93 -6.01
C THR A 23 12.82 -2.70 -5.52
N LYS A 24 14.01 -2.46 -6.08
CA LYS A 24 14.87 -1.34 -5.66
C LYS A 24 14.18 0.01 -5.85
N GLU A 25 13.43 0.16 -6.94
CA GLU A 25 12.70 1.38 -7.26
C GLU A 25 11.61 1.67 -6.21
N VAL A 26 10.83 0.66 -5.84
CA VAL A 26 9.76 0.80 -4.84
C VAL A 26 10.35 1.00 -3.44
N ALA A 27 11.41 0.27 -3.08
CA ALA A 27 12.10 0.46 -1.80
C ALA A 27 12.64 1.89 -1.67
N SER A 28 13.27 2.43 -2.71
CA SER A 28 13.76 3.80 -2.70
C SER A 28 12.63 4.83 -2.59
N ALA A 29 11.49 4.61 -3.25
CA ALA A 29 10.34 5.50 -3.13
C ALA A 29 9.72 5.45 -1.72
N ILE A 30 9.69 4.26 -1.10
CA ILE A 30 9.25 4.09 0.28
C ILE A 30 10.18 4.82 1.24
N ASP A 31 11.50 4.67 1.10
CA ASP A 31 12.47 5.35 1.96
C ASP A 31 12.37 6.88 1.81
N GLN A 32 12.12 7.38 0.60
CA GLN A 32 11.91 8.82 0.36
C GLN A 32 10.64 9.37 1.01
N ALA A 33 9.53 8.63 0.95
CA ALA A 33 8.24 9.09 1.45
C ALA A 33 8.07 8.86 2.96
N PHE A 34 8.62 7.77 3.51
CA PHE A 34 8.35 7.31 4.86
C PHE A 34 9.61 7.17 5.74
N GLY A 35 10.80 7.40 5.18
CA GLY A 35 12.09 7.34 5.88
C GLY A 35 12.69 5.93 5.96
N SER A 36 11.86 4.90 6.11
CA SER A 36 12.29 3.49 6.04
C SER A 36 11.12 2.55 5.72
N PHE A 37 11.42 1.35 5.25
CA PHE A 37 10.42 0.31 5.06
C PHE A 37 9.68 -0.08 6.35
N ASP A 38 10.37 -0.10 7.49
CA ASP A 38 9.74 -0.41 8.78
C ASP A 38 8.78 0.71 9.22
N ALA A 39 9.16 1.98 9.03
CA ALA A 39 8.28 3.12 9.29
C ALA A 39 7.05 3.12 8.37
N PHE A 40 7.23 2.75 7.09
CA PHE A 40 6.10 2.53 6.17
C PHE A 40 5.16 1.45 6.68
N LYS A 41 5.68 0.28 7.08
CA LYS A 41 4.85 -0.82 7.60
C LYS A 41 4.06 -0.41 8.84
N GLU A 42 4.68 0.32 9.76
CA GLU A 42 4.02 0.82 10.96
C GLU A 42 2.85 1.75 10.61
N GLN A 43 3.10 2.75 9.75
CA GLN A 43 2.08 3.71 9.32
C GLN A 43 0.95 3.02 8.53
N PHE A 44 1.28 2.09 7.63
CA PHE A 44 0.29 1.36 6.84
C PHE A 44 -0.57 0.47 7.71
N ALA A 45 0.03 -0.26 8.66
CA ALA A 45 -0.69 -1.09 9.62
C ALA A 45 -1.59 -0.24 10.53
N ALA A 46 -1.13 0.95 10.96
CA ALA A 46 -1.94 1.88 11.74
C ALA A 46 -3.15 2.39 10.94
N ALA A 47 -2.98 2.76 9.67
CA ALA A 47 -4.08 3.18 8.80
C ALA A 47 -5.10 2.05 8.57
N ALA A 48 -4.62 0.83 8.31
CA ALA A 48 -5.47 -0.36 8.14
C ALA A 48 -6.26 -0.70 9.40
N THR A 49 -5.61 -0.63 10.58
CA THR A 49 -6.23 -0.94 11.87
C THR A 49 -7.18 0.17 12.34
N GLY A 50 -6.85 1.43 12.05
CA GLY A 50 -7.65 2.60 12.43
C GLY A 50 -8.91 2.80 11.57
N ARG A 51 -9.04 2.08 10.45
CA ARG A 51 -10.26 2.11 9.64
C ARG A 51 -11.45 1.57 10.45
N PHE A 52 -12.40 2.44 10.74
CA PHE A 52 -13.65 2.04 11.39
C PHE A 52 -14.71 1.61 10.37
N GLY A 53 -15.32 0.43 10.59
CA GLY A 53 -16.23 -0.20 9.64
C GLY A 53 -15.51 -0.85 8.45
N SER A 54 -16.27 -1.30 7.46
CA SER A 54 -15.70 -1.92 6.26
C SER A 54 -14.97 -0.90 5.39
N GLY A 55 -13.75 -1.23 4.96
CA GLY A 55 -12.94 -0.35 4.11
C GLY A 55 -11.63 -0.99 3.68
N TRP A 56 -10.76 -0.17 3.13
CA TRP A 56 -9.43 -0.55 2.62
C TRP A 56 -8.38 0.43 3.16
N ALA A 57 -7.12 0.00 3.18
CA ALA A 57 -5.95 0.85 3.30
C ALA A 57 -5.09 0.68 2.06
N TRP A 58 -4.53 1.78 1.56
CA TRP A 58 -3.84 1.83 0.27
C TRP A 58 -2.48 2.49 0.38
N LEU A 59 -1.53 2.01 -0.41
CA LEU A 59 -0.32 2.73 -0.78
C LEU A 59 -0.54 3.24 -2.20
N VAL A 60 -0.51 4.56 -2.39
CA VAL A 60 -0.84 5.21 -3.67
C VAL A 60 0.29 6.11 -4.13
N VAL A 61 0.30 6.41 -5.43
CA VAL A 61 1.17 7.43 -6.02
C VAL A 61 0.35 8.70 -6.19
N THR A 62 0.82 9.82 -5.64
CA THR A 62 0.18 11.14 -5.79
C THR A 62 0.37 11.69 -7.20
N LYS A 63 -0.29 12.80 -7.52
CA LYS A 63 -0.11 13.47 -8.83
C LYS A 63 1.31 14.00 -9.03
N GLU A 64 2.00 14.28 -7.94
CA GLU A 64 3.38 14.75 -7.88
C GLU A 64 4.39 13.58 -7.96
N GLY A 65 3.91 12.33 -7.96
CA GLY A 65 4.74 11.13 -8.07
C GLY A 65 5.28 10.59 -6.74
N SER A 66 4.88 11.16 -5.60
CA SER A 66 5.27 10.68 -4.26
C SER A 66 4.36 9.54 -3.79
N LEU A 67 4.82 8.74 -2.84
CA LEU A 67 3.97 7.73 -2.18
C LEU A 67 3.17 8.34 -1.02
N GLU A 68 1.93 7.86 -0.84
CA GLU A 68 1.03 8.24 0.26
C GLU A 68 0.21 7.03 0.77
N ILE A 69 -0.21 7.06 2.05
CA ILE A 69 -1.10 6.06 2.67
C ILE A 69 -2.49 6.67 2.90
N THR A 70 -3.56 5.97 2.51
CA THR A 70 -4.98 6.41 2.68
C THR A 70 -5.95 5.29 3.06
#